data_AF-A0A401QCN7-F1
#
_entry.id   AF-A0A401QCN7-F1
#
_cell.length_a   1.000
_cell.length_b   1.000
_cell.length_c   1.000
_cell.angle_alpha   90.00
_cell.angle_beta   90.00
_cell.angle_gamma   90.00
#
_symmetry.space_group_name_H-M   'P 1'
#
loop_
_entity.id
_entity.type
_entity.pdbx_description
1 polymer ?
#
loop_
_entity_poly.entity_id
_entity_poly.type
_entity_poly.pdbx_seq_one_letter_code
_entity_poly.pdbx_strand_id
1 'polypeptide(L)'
;YEVTTMDEACKEGNIFVTTTGCKDIIVGRHFQEMKDDAIVCNIGHFDIELDVQWLNKNASKKVNIKPQVGDTPELQLFVQL
;
A
#
# COMPACT_ATOMS: atom_id res chain seq x y z
N TYR A 1 13.49 12.65 14.05
CA TYR A 1 13.19 11.84 12.87
C TYR A 1 13.61 10.43 13.20
N GLU A 2 12.81 9.45 12.81
CA GLU A 2 13.14 8.04 13.00
C GLU A 2 13.43 7.41 11.64
N VAL A 3 14.42 6.52 11.60
CA VAL A 3 14.73 5.72 10.42
C VAL A 3 14.60 4.27 10.85
N THR A 4 13.67 3.56 10.23
CA THR A 4 13.41 2.15 10.50
C THR A 4 13.16 1.41 9.19
N THR A 5 13.03 0.09 9.27
CA THR A 5 12.75 -0.76 8.12
C THR A 5 11.25 -0.81 7.81
N MET A 6 10.89 -1.16 6.58
CA MET A 6 9.48 -1.33 6.21
C MET A 6 8.80 -2.45 7.00
N ASP A 7 9.53 -3.53 7.35
CA ASP A 7 9.02 -4.65 8.14
C ASP A 7 8.61 -4.24 9.57
N GLU A 8 9.24 -3.21 10.14
CA GLU A 8 8.81 -2.64 11.43
C GLU A 8 7.78 -1.52 11.24
N ALA A 9 7.98 -0.65 10.25
CA ALA A 9 7.08 0.46 9.99
C ALA A 9 5.64 0.02 9.66
N CYS A 10 5.45 -1.13 8.96
CA CYS A 10 4.12 -1.60 8.58
C CYS A 10 3.22 -1.90 9.78
N LYS A 11 3.79 -2.32 10.92
CA LYS A 11 3.06 -2.66 12.15
C LYS A 11 2.48 -1.44 12.86
N GLU A 12 3.09 -0.28 12.64
CA GLU A 12 2.78 0.95 13.39
C GLU A 12 2.11 2.01 12.53
N GLY A 13 2.43 2.08 11.24
CA GLY A 13 1.96 3.12 10.33
C GLY A 13 0.47 3.03 10.03
N ASN A 14 -0.16 4.19 9.88
CA ASN A 14 -1.52 4.33 9.35
C ASN A 14 -1.53 4.88 7.92
N ILE A 15 -0.46 5.58 7.51
CA ILE A 15 -0.32 6.18 6.19
C ILE A 15 1.07 5.87 5.67
N PHE A 16 1.13 5.26 4.49
CA PHE A 16 2.36 4.87 3.81
C PHE A 16 2.47 5.59 2.48
N VAL A 17 3.64 6.18 2.23
CA VAL A 17 3.92 6.92 0.99
C VAL A 17 5.24 6.40 0.42
N THR A 18 5.20 5.82 -0.78
CA THR A 18 6.39 5.33 -1.48
C THR A 18 6.89 6.37 -2.49
N THR A 19 8.20 6.64 -2.48
CA THR A 19 8.85 7.73 -3.24
C THR A 19 10.23 7.30 -3.77
N THR A 20 10.45 6.00 -3.93
CA THR A 20 11.79 5.41 -4.05
C THR A 20 12.28 5.26 -5.48
N GLY A 21 11.37 5.12 -6.45
CA GLY A 21 11.70 4.70 -7.82
C GLY A 21 12.16 3.24 -7.93
N CYS A 22 12.06 2.46 -6.87
CA CYS A 22 12.45 1.05 -6.80
C CYS A 22 11.21 0.15 -6.75
N LYS A 23 11.35 -1.08 -7.25
CA LYS A 23 10.28 -2.08 -7.19
C LYS A 23 10.21 -2.77 -5.83
N ASP A 24 9.05 -3.34 -5.52
CA ASP A 24 8.83 -4.26 -4.40
C ASP A 24 9.09 -3.63 -3.01
N ILE A 25 8.68 -2.36 -2.81
CA ILE A 25 8.83 -1.65 -1.53
C ILE A 25 7.76 -2.08 -0.54
N ILE A 26 6.49 -2.10 -0.96
CA ILE A 26 5.38 -2.60 -0.16
C ILE A 26 4.79 -3.82 -0.85
N VAL A 27 5.01 -5.00 -0.23
CA VAL A 27 4.66 -6.30 -0.78
C VAL A 27 3.68 -7.04 0.14
N GLY A 28 3.18 -8.20 -0.30
CA GLY A 28 2.20 -9.01 0.43
C GLY A 28 2.43 -9.12 1.95
N ARG A 29 3.65 -9.46 2.37
CA ARG A 29 3.96 -9.59 3.81
C ARG A 29 3.79 -8.28 4.59
N HIS A 30 4.02 -7.13 3.97
CA HIS A 30 3.82 -5.82 4.62
C HIS A 30 2.33 -5.52 4.76
N PHE A 31 1.53 -5.81 3.72
CA PHE A 31 0.08 -5.60 3.76
C PHE A 31 -0.60 -6.43 4.86
N GLN A 32 -0.14 -7.65 5.10
CA GLN A 32 -0.69 -8.53 6.14
C GLN A 32 -0.42 -8.04 7.57
N GLU A 33 0.64 -7.25 7.76
CA GLU A 33 1.03 -6.69 9.05
C GLU A 33 0.54 -5.25 9.24
N MET A 34 -0.08 -4.66 8.22
CA MET A 34 -0.66 -3.32 8.31
C MET A 34 -1.92 -3.34 9.17
N LYS A 35 -2.17 -2.22 9.84
CA LYS A 35 -3.40 -1.98 10.58
C LYS A 35 -4.59 -1.94 9.62
N ASP A 36 -5.75 -2.38 10.10
CA ASP A 36 -7.03 -2.14 9.43
C ASP A 36 -7.19 -0.65 9.11
N ASP A 37 -7.77 -0.35 7.94
CA ASP A 37 -7.94 1.00 7.39
C ASP A 37 -6.62 1.76 7.11
N ALA A 38 -5.47 1.06 7.02
CA ALA A 38 -4.24 1.70 6.59
C ALA A 38 -4.35 2.23 5.14
N ILE A 39 -3.74 3.40 4.92
CA ILE A 39 -3.73 4.08 3.63
C ILE A 39 -2.36 3.90 2.99
N VAL A 40 -2.33 3.40 1.76
CA VAL A 40 -1.10 3.24 0.99
C VAL A 40 -1.16 4.08 -0.28
N CYS A 41 -0.11 4.87 -0.52
CA CYS A 41 0.02 5.76 -1.66
C CYS A 41 1.40 5.60 -2.32
N ASN A 42 1.41 5.58 -3.65
CA ASN A 42 2.63 5.67 -4.44
C ASN A 42 2.69 7.03 -5.14
N ILE A 43 3.80 7.75 -4.99
CA ILE A 43 4.07 9.02 -5.71
C ILE A 43 5.16 8.85 -6.77
N GLY A 44 5.77 7.66 -6.85
CA GLY A 44 6.77 7.33 -7.85
C GLY A 44 6.23 7.41 -9.26
N HIS A 45 7.14 7.49 -10.25
CA HIS A 45 6.76 7.55 -11.66
C HIS A 45 6.10 6.28 -12.19
N PHE A 46 6.35 5.14 -11.53
CA PHE A 46 5.83 3.84 -11.90
C PHE A 46 5.13 3.18 -10.72
N ASP A 47 4.06 2.43 -11.00
CA ASP A 47 3.28 1.66 -10.01
C ASP A 47 3.98 0.41 -9.46
N ILE A 48 5.28 0.28 -9.68
CA ILE A 48 6.08 -0.90 -9.32
C ILE A 48 6.51 -0.92 -7.85
N GLU A 49 6.33 0.19 -7.13
CA GLU A 49 6.70 0.28 -5.72
C GLU A 49 5.75 -0.55 -4.83
N LEU A 50 4.51 -0.75 -5.28
CA LEU A 50 3.48 -1.51 -4.57
C LEU A 50 3.16 -2.82 -5.30
N ASP A 51 3.00 -3.91 -4.55
CA ASP A 51 2.55 -5.19 -5.11
C ASP A 51 1.03 -5.19 -5.35
N VAL A 52 0.60 -4.46 -6.38
CA VAL A 52 -0.80 -4.35 -6.81
C VAL A 52 -1.35 -5.71 -7.28
N GLN A 53 -0.50 -6.60 -7.80
CA GLN A 53 -0.92 -7.94 -8.20
C GLN A 53 -1.33 -8.79 -7.00
N TRP A 54 -0.56 -8.73 -5.92
CA TRP A 54 -0.91 -9.41 -4.68
C TRP A 54 -2.22 -8.87 -4.10
N LEU A 55 -2.41 -7.55 -4.06
CA LEU A 55 -3.66 -6.94 -3.59
C LEU A 55 -4.86 -7.42 -4.42
N ASN A 56 -4.78 -7.42 -5.75
CA ASN A 56 -5.89 -7.88 -6.59
C ASN A 56 -6.21 -9.37 -6.41
N LYS A 57 -5.25 -10.19 -5.97
CA LYS A 57 -5.43 -11.64 -5.76
C LYS A 57 -5.92 -11.99 -4.36
N ASN A 58 -5.51 -11.22 -3.34
CA ASN A 58 -5.73 -11.57 -1.94
C ASN A 58 -6.78 -10.68 -1.26
N ALA A 59 -7.10 -9.51 -1.82
CA ALA A 59 -8.15 -8.66 -1.26
C ALA A 59 -9.50 -9.38 -1.28
N SER A 60 -10.12 -9.49 -0.11
CA SER A 60 -11.43 -10.10 0.08
C SER A 60 -12.55 -9.38 -0.67
N LYS A 61 -12.40 -8.06 -0.89
CA LYS A 61 -13.32 -7.23 -1.68
C LYS A 61 -12.56 -6.04 -2.24
N LYS A 62 -12.93 -5.58 -3.44
CA LYS A 62 -12.41 -4.35 -4.05
C LYS A 62 -13.57 -3.43 -4.41
N VAL A 63 -13.64 -2.27 -3.78
CA VAL A 63 -14.66 -1.24 -4.00
C VAL A 63 -13.98 -0.03 -4.60
N ASN A 64 -14.45 0.42 -5.77
CA ASN A 64 -13.98 1.68 -6.33
C ASN A 64 -14.80 2.82 -5.72
N ILE A 65 -14.22 3.59 -4.81
CA ILE A 65 -14.91 4.66 -4.09
C ILE A 65 -15.09 5.89 -4.99
N LYS A 66 -14.04 6.23 -5.73
CA LYS A 66 -14.02 7.28 -6.75
C LYS A 66 -12.92 6.96 -7.75
N PRO A 67 -12.85 7.63 -8.92
CA PRO A 67 -11.70 7.52 -9.80
C PRO A 67 -10.39 7.64 -8.99
N GLN A 68 -9.42 6.76 -9.27
CA GLN A 68 -8.12 6.66 -8.60
C GLN A 68 -8.12 6.24 -7.11
N VAL A 69 -9.27 5.83 -6.53
CA VAL A 69 -9.36 5.40 -5.14
C VAL A 69 -10.12 4.10 -5.00
N GLY A 70 -9.39 3.06 -4.58
CA GLY A 70 -9.93 1.76 -4.22
C GLY A 70 -9.98 1.57 -2.71
N ASP A 71 -10.99 0.86 -2.25
CA ASP A 71 -11.16 0.43 -0.87
C ASP A 71 -11.26 -1.09 -0.85
N THR A 72 -10.40 -1.73 -0.07
CA THR A 72 -10.44 -3.15 0.25
C THR A 72 -10.62 -3.29 1.76
N PRO A 73 -11.33 -4.30 2.28
CA PRO A 73 -11.70 -4.36 3.71
C PRO A 73 -10.53 -4.26 4.70
N GLU A 74 -9.31 -4.43 4.23
CA GLU A 74 -8.07 -4.34 5.00
C GLU A 74 -7.26 -3.07 4.69
N LEU A 75 -7.43 -2.43 3.53
CA LEU A 75 -6.59 -1.32 3.03
C LEU A 75 -7.32 -0.34 2.10
N GLN A 76 -7.08 0.96 2.33
CA GLN A 76 -7.42 2.01 1.37
C GLN A 76 -6.23 2.31 0.46
N LEU A 77 -6.39 2.09 -0.84
CA LEU A 77 -5.33 2.24 -1.82
C LEU A 77 -5.57 3.47 -2.70
N PHE A 78 -4.61 4.39 -2.69
CA PHE A 78 -4.53 5.52 -3.60
C PHE A 78 -3.36 5.29 -4.56
N VAL A 79 -3.66 5.08 -5.85
CA VAL A 79 -2.65 5.03 -6.91
C VAL A 79 -2.84 6.26 -7.77
N GLN A 80 -1.82 7.11 -7.91
CA GLN A 80 -1.82 8.10 -8.98
C GLN A 80 -1.64 7.34 -10.31
N LEU A 81 -2.65 7.44 -11.19
CA LEU A 81 -2.53 7.08 -12.61
C LEU A 81 -1.60 8.06 -13.34
#